data_AF-A0A957JSJ1-F1
#
_entry.id   AF-A0A957JSJ1-F1
#
_cell.length_a   1.000
_cell.length_b   1.000
_cell.length_c   1.000
_cell.angle_alpha   90.00
_cell.angle_beta   90.00
_cell.angle_gamma   90.00
#
_symmetry.space_group_name_H-M   'P 1'
#
loop_
_entity.id
_entity.type
_entity.pdbx_description
1 polymer ?
#
loop_
_entity_poly.entity_id
_entity_poly.type
_entity_poly.pdbx_seq_one_letter_code
_entity_poly.pdbx_strand_id
1 'polypeptide(L)'
;GGNLLLSLDRATTMPGLGRVDDSDLIAFMPLTLGENTSGSFAWYFDGSDVGLSGSDEDVDGVALLPNGRLLLSTAGDVSVDGVRGRDEDLLLFVPESLGEVTNGRFEPYFDGSDVGLAGTDVWGAWLDPFSQSLYLSTKNDVALPNLFASNHDVFVCRLQAAGETTAC
;
A
#
# COMPACT_ATOMS: atom_id res chain seq x y z
N GLY A 1 -1.34 18.54 13.70
CA GLY A 1 -2.12 17.31 13.89
C GLY A 1 -1.66 16.29 12.88
N GLY A 2 -1.77 15.00 13.17
CA GLY A 2 -1.50 13.96 12.17
C GLY A 2 -2.67 13.84 11.20
N ASN A 3 -2.36 13.54 9.94
CA ASN A 3 -3.35 13.15 8.93
C ASN A 3 -3.46 11.62 8.91
N LEU A 4 -4.58 11.10 8.42
CA LEU A 4 -4.75 9.68 8.11
C LEU A 4 -4.70 9.52 6.59
N LEU A 5 -3.79 8.68 6.09
CA LEU A 5 -3.77 8.28 4.68
C LEU A 5 -4.67 7.06 4.54
N LEU A 6 -5.55 7.07 3.54
CA LEU A 6 -6.59 6.07 3.35
C LEU A 6 -6.59 5.63 1.88
N SER A 7 -6.65 4.32 1.66
CA SER A 7 -7.14 3.73 0.43
C SER A 7 -8.63 3.37 0.56
N LEU A 8 -9.27 2.97 -0.54
CA LEU A 8 -10.70 2.66 -0.59
C LEU A 8 -10.91 1.31 -1.26
N ASP A 9 -11.82 0.49 -0.71
CA ASP A 9 -12.18 -0.84 -1.26
C ASP A 9 -12.97 -0.76 -2.59
N ARG A 10 -13.45 0.44 -2.95
CA ARG A 10 -14.10 0.69 -4.23
C ARG A 10 -14.10 2.16 -4.58
N ALA A 11 -14.18 2.45 -5.87
CA ALA A 11 -14.50 3.76 -6.37
C ALA A 11 -15.74 4.39 -5.69
N THR A 12 -15.63 5.65 -5.27
CA THR A 12 -16.73 6.38 -4.61
C THR A 12 -16.67 7.87 -4.87
N THR A 13 -17.75 8.58 -4.55
CA THR A 13 -17.76 10.05 -4.57
C THR A 13 -17.53 10.59 -3.16
N MET A 14 -16.43 11.31 -2.98
CA MET A 14 -16.02 11.89 -1.71
C MET A 14 -16.39 13.38 -1.63
N PRO A 15 -16.95 13.85 -0.49
CA PRO A 15 -17.24 15.27 -0.30
C PRO A 15 -15.98 16.14 -0.49
N GLY A 16 -16.06 17.10 -1.40
CA GLY A 16 -14.98 18.05 -1.68
C GLY A 16 -13.89 17.55 -2.64
N LEU A 17 -13.89 16.27 -3.02
CA LEU A 17 -12.91 15.70 -3.96
C LEU A 17 -13.52 15.22 -5.28
N GLY A 18 -14.82 14.88 -5.30
CA GLY A 18 -15.45 14.29 -6.47
C GLY A 18 -15.29 12.77 -6.48
N ARG A 19 -15.17 12.15 -7.65
CA ARG A 19 -14.95 10.70 -7.77
C ARG A 19 -13.50 10.38 -7.45
N VAL A 20 -13.29 9.41 -6.58
CA VAL A 20 -11.99 8.83 -6.20
C VAL A 20 -12.10 7.33 -6.50
N ASP A 21 -11.12 6.76 -7.22
CA ASP A 21 -11.04 5.33 -7.49
C ASP A 21 -10.45 4.53 -6.31
N ASP A 22 -10.57 3.22 -6.39
CA ASP A 22 -9.95 2.23 -5.49
C ASP A 22 -8.42 2.15 -5.66
N SER A 23 -7.87 2.62 -6.79
CA SER A 23 -6.42 2.77 -6.98
C SER A 23 -5.83 4.08 -6.41
N ASP A 24 -6.67 4.94 -5.83
CA ASP A 24 -6.28 6.26 -5.31
C ASP A 24 -6.05 6.27 -3.80
N LEU A 25 -5.29 7.26 -3.31
CA LEU A 25 -5.16 7.55 -1.89
C LEU A 25 -5.62 8.97 -1.55
N ILE A 26 -6.33 9.06 -0.43
CA ILE A 26 -6.80 10.33 0.13
C ILE A 26 -6.27 10.53 1.54
N ALA A 27 -6.04 11.79 1.90
CA ALA A 27 -5.70 12.18 3.26
C ALA A 27 -6.93 12.72 3.99
N PHE A 28 -7.30 12.12 5.11
CA PHE A 28 -8.21 12.74 6.06
C PHE A 28 -7.42 13.65 7.00
N MET A 29 -7.81 14.93 7.02
CA MET A 29 -7.25 15.98 7.84
C MET A 29 -8.22 16.28 9.00
N PRO A 30 -7.99 15.73 10.19
CA PRO A 30 -8.92 15.87 11.30
C PRO A 30 -8.92 17.29 11.85
N LEU A 31 -10.12 17.83 12.07
CA LEU A 31 -10.37 19.01 12.88
C LEU A 31 -10.67 18.63 14.33
N THR A 32 -11.51 17.60 14.53
CA THR A 32 -11.78 16.99 15.84
C THR A 32 -11.69 15.47 15.73
N LEU A 33 -11.10 14.84 16.75
CA LEU A 33 -11.09 13.38 16.91
C LEU A 33 -11.93 12.99 18.14
N GLY A 34 -12.40 11.75 18.17
CA GLY A 34 -13.24 11.21 19.24
C GLY A 34 -14.57 10.71 18.71
N GLU A 35 -15.58 10.63 19.59
CA GLU A 35 -16.92 10.13 19.26
C GLU A 35 -17.52 10.86 18.05
N ASN A 36 -17.32 12.18 17.96
CA ASN A 36 -17.70 13.01 16.82
C ASN A 36 -16.45 13.48 16.08
N THR A 37 -15.93 12.59 15.22
CA THR A 37 -14.80 12.92 14.35
C THR A 37 -15.25 13.86 13.24
N SER A 38 -14.51 14.94 13.02
CA SER A 38 -14.76 15.91 11.94
C SER A 38 -13.45 16.33 11.29
N GLY A 39 -13.52 16.75 10.03
CA GLY A 39 -12.34 17.12 9.25
C GLY A 39 -12.69 17.30 7.79
N SER A 40 -11.66 17.32 6.95
CA SER A 40 -11.78 17.38 5.50
C SER A 40 -10.95 16.28 4.85
N PHE A 41 -11.34 15.87 3.65
CA PHE A 41 -10.51 15.03 2.80
C PHE A 41 -9.72 15.88 1.81
N ALA A 42 -8.53 15.41 1.45
CA ALA A 42 -7.67 15.97 0.41
C ALA A 42 -7.14 14.83 -0.47
N TRP A 43 -6.96 15.09 -1.76
CA TRP A 43 -6.20 14.19 -2.64
C TRP A 43 -4.78 14.00 -2.12
N TYR A 44 -4.25 12.78 -2.22
CA TYR A 44 -2.87 12.48 -1.88
C TYR A 44 -2.12 11.79 -3.02
N PHE A 45 -2.75 10.83 -3.68
CA PHE A 45 -2.19 10.09 -4.81
C PHE A 45 -3.35 9.68 -5.73
N ASP A 46 -3.22 9.96 -7.02
CA ASP A 46 -4.11 9.48 -8.07
C ASP A 46 -3.37 8.34 -8.80
N GLY A 47 -3.88 7.12 -8.66
CA GLY A 47 -3.24 5.92 -9.21
C GLY A 47 -3.33 5.85 -10.73
N SER A 48 -4.41 6.38 -11.29
CA SER A 48 -4.68 6.34 -12.73
C SER A 48 -3.68 7.19 -13.52
N ASP A 49 -3.25 8.32 -12.94
CA ASP A 49 -2.23 9.22 -13.50
C ASP A 49 -0.85 8.57 -13.65
N VAL A 50 -0.59 7.52 -12.86
CA VAL A 50 0.66 6.76 -12.87
C VAL A 50 0.47 5.32 -13.34
N GLY A 51 -0.66 5.01 -13.97
CA GLY A 51 -0.87 3.78 -14.72
C GLY A 51 -1.54 2.62 -13.97
N LEU A 52 -1.96 2.80 -12.71
CA LEU A 52 -2.83 1.84 -12.00
C LEU A 52 -4.25 1.95 -12.56
N SER A 53 -4.53 1.18 -13.61
CA SER A 53 -5.76 1.30 -14.41
C SER A 53 -6.44 -0.04 -14.70
N GLY A 54 -5.79 -1.16 -14.34
CA GLY A 54 -6.38 -2.49 -14.33
C GLY A 54 -7.43 -2.62 -13.23
N SER A 55 -8.41 -3.52 -13.45
CA SER A 55 -9.49 -3.77 -12.49
C SER A 55 -9.05 -4.45 -11.20
N ASP A 56 -7.84 -4.98 -11.16
CA ASP A 56 -7.26 -5.65 -10.01
C ASP A 56 -6.07 -4.84 -9.43
N GLU A 57 -5.80 -3.64 -9.98
CA GLU A 57 -4.73 -2.74 -9.53
C GLU A 57 -5.22 -1.75 -8.45
N ASP A 58 -6.19 -2.20 -7.64
CA ASP A 58 -6.81 -1.47 -6.54
C ASP A 58 -5.81 -1.42 -5.37
N VAL A 59 -5.53 -0.23 -4.83
CA VAL A 59 -4.58 -0.10 -3.72
C VAL A 59 -5.27 -0.51 -2.43
N ASP A 60 -4.84 -1.61 -1.84
CA ASP A 60 -5.45 -2.14 -0.61
C ASP A 60 -4.51 -2.14 0.60
N GLY A 61 -3.21 -1.96 0.36
CA GLY A 61 -2.19 -1.73 1.39
C GLY A 61 -1.34 -0.50 1.08
N VAL A 62 -1.08 0.33 2.10
CA VAL A 62 -0.20 1.49 1.96
C VAL A 62 0.69 1.70 3.19
N ALA A 63 1.98 1.96 2.95
CA ALA A 63 2.89 2.50 3.96
C ALA A 63 3.53 3.81 3.46
N LEU A 64 3.37 4.89 4.23
CA LEU A 64 4.01 6.18 3.97
C LEU A 64 5.42 6.24 4.58
N LEU A 65 6.44 6.48 3.76
CA LEU A 65 7.83 6.57 4.19
C LEU A 65 8.18 8.01 4.59
N PRO A 66 9.19 8.22 5.46
CA PRO A 66 9.59 9.56 5.93
C PRO A 66 9.98 10.54 4.82
N ASN A 67 10.38 10.05 3.65
CA ASN A 67 10.75 10.87 2.50
C ASN A 67 9.62 11.07 1.48
N GLY A 68 8.38 10.71 1.82
CA GLY A 68 7.20 10.88 0.96
C GLY A 68 6.99 9.76 -0.05
N ARG A 69 7.90 8.78 -0.14
CA ARG A 69 7.67 7.57 -0.95
C ARG A 69 6.56 6.72 -0.33
N LEU A 70 5.93 5.89 -1.16
CA LEU A 70 4.85 5.01 -0.76
C LEU A 70 5.26 3.56 -1.04
N LEU A 71 5.02 2.66 -0.10
CA LEU A 71 4.89 1.24 -0.42
C LEU A 71 3.42 0.95 -0.63
N LEU A 72 3.11 0.31 -1.73
CA LEU A 72 1.75 0.02 -2.18
C LEU A 72 1.61 -1.48 -2.42
N SER A 73 0.55 -2.05 -1.87
CA SER A 73 0.00 -3.35 -2.29
C SER A 73 -1.16 -3.09 -3.24
N THR A 74 -1.41 -4.04 -4.14
CA THR A 74 -2.62 -4.07 -4.96
C THR A 74 -3.40 -5.35 -4.69
N ALA A 75 -4.73 -5.26 -4.77
CA ALA A 75 -5.62 -6.39 -4.49
C ALA A 75 -5.43 -7.60 -5.41
N GLY A 76 -4.83 -7.39 -6.58
CA GLY A 76 -4.41 -8.41 -7.54
C GLY A 76 -3.05 -8.11 -8.16
N ASP A 77 -2.77 -8.80 -9.27
CA ASP A 77 -1.56 -8.58 -10.07
C ASP A 77 -1.50 -7.13 -10.61
N VAL A 78 -0.32 -6.52 -10.52
CA VAL A 78 -0.05 -5.18 -11.06
C VAL A 78 0.97 -5.24 -12.20
N SER A 79 0.77 -4.42 -13.23
CA SER A 79 1.69 -4.28 -14.35
C SER A 79 1.73 -2.85 -14.86
N VAL A 80 2.58 -2.03 -14.23
CA VAL A 80 2.68 -0.59 -14.48
C VAL A 80 4.10 -0.21 -14.94
N ASP A 81 4.22 0.52 -16.05
CA ASP A 81 5.49 1.05 -16.58
C ASP A 81 6.66 0.03 -16.68
N GLY A 82 6.33 -1.23 -16.95
CA GLY A 82 7.30 -2.32 -17.07
C GLY A 82 7.70 -2.98 -15.74
N VAL A 83 7.18 -2.48 -14.62
CA VAL A 83 7.21 -3.16 -13.32
C VAL A 83 6.02 -4.11 -13.23
N ARG A 84 6.24 -5.30 -12.66
CA ARG A 84 5.20 -6.28 -12.39
C ARG A 84 5.27 -6.72 -10.94
N GLY A 85 4.12 -7.00 -10.36
CA GLY A 85 3.98 -7.59 -9.03
C GLY A 85 2.75 -8.48 -8.97
N ARG A 86 2.74 -9.40 -8.02
CA ARG A 86 1.59 -10.20 -7.61
C ARG A 86 0.87 -9.55 -6.43
N ASP A 87 -0.27 -10.10 -6.04
CA ASP A 87 -1.04 -9.63 -4.88
C ASP A 87 -0.29 -9.76 -3.54
N GLU A 88 0.74 -10.61 -3.48
CA GLU A 88 1.63 -10.71 -2.31
C GLU A 88 2.71 -9.60 -2.23
N ASP A 89 2.89 -8.82 -3.30
CA ASP A 89 4.07 -7.97 -3.48
C ASP A 89 3.82 -6.53 -3.02
N LEU A 90 4.90 -5.83 -2.65
CA LEU A 90 4.85 -4.38 -2.47
C LEU A 90 5.70 -3.68 -3.51
N LEU A 91 5.10 -2.69 -4.17
CA LEU A 91 5.81 -1.75 -5.03
C LEU A 91 6.15 -0.47 -4.28
N LEU A 92 7.35 0.05 -4.53
CA LEU A 92 7.75 1.38 -4.07
C LEU A 92 7.40 2.41 -5.14
N PHE A 93 6.48 3.31 -4.82
CA PHE A 93 6.24 4.50 -5.62
C PHE A 93 7.20 5.63 -5.20
N VAL A 94 7.95 6.14 -6.16
CA VAL A 94 8.85 7.28 -6.01
C VAL A 94 8.20 8.52 -6.65
N PRO A 95 7.56 9.40 -5.86
CA PRO A 95 6.83 10.54 -6.40
C PRO A 95 7.78 11.62 -6.91
N GLU A 96 7.43 12.18 -8.07
CA GLU A 96 7.85 13.52 -8.52
C GLU A 96 6.83 14.58 -8.10
N SER A 97 5.53 14.23 -8.15
CA SER A 97 4.43 15.01 -7.58
C SER A 97 3.32 14.11 -7.02
N LEU A 98 2.65 14.59 -5.98
CA LEU A 98 1.52 13.94 -5.30
C LEU A 98 0.31 14.88 -5.34
N GLY A 99 -0.90 14.33 -5.26
CA GLY A 99 -2.18 15.04 -5.28
C GLY A 99 -3.12 14.51 -6.35
N GLU A 100 -4.08 15.34 -6.77
CA GLU A 100 -5.01 15.00 -7.88
C GLU A 100 -4.26 14.81 -9.20
N VAL A 101 -3.13 15.52 -9.37
CA VAL A 101 -2.21 15.28 -10.49
C VAL A 101 -0.96 14.61 -9.94
N THR A 102 -0.84 13.31 -10.15
CA THR A 102 0.27 12.50 -9.62
C THR A 102 1.29 12.20 -10.71
N ASN A 103 2.57 12.24 -10.34
CA ASN A 103 3.64 11.85 -11.24
C ASN A 103 4.75 11.16 -10.46
N GLY A 104 5.37 10.14 -11.04
CA GLY A 104 6.46 9.41 -10.42
C GLY A 104 6.73 8.12 -11.20
N ARG A 105 7.39 7.19 -10.52
CA ARG A 105 7.64 5.85 -11.06
C ARG A 105 7.49 4.80 -9.99
N PHE A 106 7.22 3.58 -10.42
CA PHE A 106 7.24 2.39 -9.57
C PHE A 106 8.61 1.70 -9.63
N GLU A 107 8.97 1.06 -8.52
CA GLU A 107 10.12 0.17 -8.38
C GLU A 107 9.68 -1.09 -7.59
N PRO A 108 10.15 -2.30 -7.92
CA PRO A 108 9.93 -3.47 -7.05
C PRO A 108 10.53 -3.22 -5.67
N TYR A 109 9.85 -3.63 -4.60
CA TYR A 109 10.37 -3.47 -3.24
C TYR A 109 10.31 -4.72 -2.39
N PHE A 110 9.22 -5.47 -2.44
CA PHE A 110 9.06 -6.71 -1.70
C PHE A 110 8.36 -7.72 -2.61
N ASP A 111 9.03 -8.84 -2.86
CA ASP A 111 8.47 -10.01 -3.53
C ASP A 111 8.02 -10.99 -2.44
N GLY A 112 6.72 -11.11 -2.26
CA GLY A 112 6.14 -11.97 -1.24
C GLY A 112 6.27 -13.45 -1.58
N SER A 113 6.37 -13.79 -2.86
CA SER A 113 6.55 -15.16 -3.33
C SER A 113 7.87 -15.76 -2.84
N ASP A 114 8.94 -14.96 -2.83
CA ASP A 114 10.27 -15.39 -2.35
C ASP A 114 10.30 -15.76 -0.86
N VAL A 115 9.39 -15.19 -0.07
CA VAL A 115 9.33 -15.40 1.38
C VAL A 115 8.13 -16.25 1.80
N GLY A 116 7.53 -16.95 0.84
CA GLY A 116 6.53 -17.99 1.06
C GLY A 116 5.11 -17.46 1.25
N LEU A 117 4.83 -16.23 0.81
CA LEU A 117 3.48 -15.66 0.85
C LEU A 117 2.65 -16.02 -0.39
N ALA A 118 3.22 -16.64 -1.42
CA ALA A 118 2.48 -17.02 -2.63
C ALA A 118 1.12 -17.70 -2.33
N GLY A 119 0.03 -17.14 -2.89
CA GLY A 119 -1.36 -17.55 -2.66
C GLY A 119 -2.11 -16.72 -1.61
N THR A 120 -1.58 -15.57 -1.19
CA THR A 120 -2.29 -14.61 -0.35
C THR A 120 -1.92 -13.17 -0.67
N ASP A 121 -2.88 -12.30 -0.50
CA ASP A 121 -2.70 -10.87 -0.68
C ASP A 121 -2.10 -10.20 0.60
N VAL A 122 -1.18 -9.23 0.40
CA VAL A 122 -0.58 -8.37 1.43
C VAL A 122 -1.31 -7.01 1.53
N TRP A 123 -2.54 -7.04 2.02
CA TRP A 123 -3.38 -5.85 2.22
C TRP A 123 -3.00 -4.91 3.39
N GLY A 124 -1.79 -4.99 3.94
CA GLY A 124 -1.36 -4.10 5.01
C GLY A 124 0.13 -4.16 5.30
N ALA A 125 0.78 -3.00 5.34
CA ALA A 125 2.22 -2.89 5.51
C ALA A 125 2.62 -1.71 6.39
N TRP A 126 3.68 -1.89 7.17
CA TRP A 126 4.41 -0.80 7.81
C TRP A 126 5.91 -1.09 7.81
N LEU A 127 6.69 -0.21 7.20
CA LEU A 127 8.15 -0.28 7.23
C LEU A 127 8.68 0.60 8.37
N ASP A 128 9.32 -0.02 9.36
CA ASP A 128 10.05 0.72 10.39
C ASP A 128 11.30 1.36 9.76
N PRO A 129 11.37 2.71 9.67
CA PRO A 129 12.48 3.39 9.01
C PRO A 129 13.82 3.28 9.75
N PHE A 130 13.81 2.81 11.01
CA PHE A 130 15.03 2.67 11.81
C PHE A 130 15.61 1.26 11.75
N SER A 131 14.75 0.24 11.82
CA SER A 131 15.19 -1.16 11.86
C SER A 131 15.14 -1.87 10.50
N GLN A 132 14.49 -1.26 9.49
CA GLN A 132 14.14 -1.92 8.22
C GLN A 132 13.29 -3.19 8.40
N SER A 133 12.58 -3.30 9.53
CA SER A 133 11.59 -4.34 9.73
C SER A 133 10.31 -3.98 9.00
N LEU A 134 9.86 -4.86 8.12
CA LEU A 134 8.61 -4.75 7.39
C LEU A 134 7.54 -5.56 8.12
N TYR A 135 6.56 -4.88 8.69
CA TYR A 135 5.41 -5.48 9.36
C TYR A 135 4.29 -5.65 8.35
N LEU A 136 3.72 -6.85 8.28
CA LEU A 136 2.75 -7.24 7.26
C LEU A 136 1.52 -7.89 7.89
N SER A 137 0.36 -7.68 7.27
CA SER A 137 -0.83 -8.50 7.44
C SER A 137 -1.23 -9.10 6.09
N THR A 138 -1.88 -10.25 6.11
CA THR A 138 -2.31 -10.97 4.89
C THR A 138 -3.79 -11.28 4.92
N LYS A 139 -4.39 -11.43 3.74
CA LYS A 139 -5.82 -11.77 3.58
C LYS A 139 -6.15 -13.18 4.07
N ASN A 140 -5.22 -14.12 3.88
CA ASN A 140 -5.32 -15.52 4.29
C ASN A 140 -4.32 -15.86 5.40
N ASP A 141 -4.53 -17.01 6.04
CA ASP A 141 -3.58 -17.59 6.99
C ASP A 141 -2.28 -17.99 6.27
N VAL A 142 -1.15 -17.71 6.91
CA VAL A 142 0.20 -18.00 6.44
C VAL A 142 0.84 -19.08 7.33
N ALA A 143 1.35 -20.13 6.70
CA ALA A 143 2.04 -21.23 7.37
C ALA A 143 3.41 -21.48 6.71
N LEU A 144 4.45 -20.87 7.29
CA LEU A 144 5.86 -21.07 6.93
C LEU A 144 6.52 -22.08 7.90
N PRO A 145 7.69 -22.65 7.58
CA PRO A 145 8.33 -23.67 8.43
C PRO A 145 8.48 -23.30 9.92
N ASN A 146 8.62 -22.02 10.24
CA ASN A 146 8.80 -21.51 11.60
C ASN A 146 7.82 -20.39 11.98
N LEU A 147 6.75 -20.17 11.20
CA LEU A 147 5.77 -19.13 11.44
C LEU A 147 4.37 -19.65 11.09
N PHE A 148 3.44 -19.52 12.02
CA PHE A 148 2.01 -19.63 11.74
C PHE A 148 1.39 -18.30 12.13
N ALA A 149 0.80 -17.62 11.16
CA ALA A 149 0.09 -16.37 11.33
C ALA A 149 -1.30 -16.54 10.71
N SER A 150 -2.35 -16.21 11.45
CA SER A 150 -3.69 -16.13 10.89
C SER A 150 -3.88 -14.80 10.15
N ASN A 151 -4.96 -14.68 9.39
CA ASN A 151 -5.36 -13.41 8.77
C ASN A 151 -5.79 -12.31 9.77
N HIS A 152 -5.66 -12.55 11.08
CA HIS A 152 -5.84 -11.55 12.14
C HIS A 152 -4.51 -11.11 12.79
N ASP A 153 -3.39 -11.67 12.33
CA ASP A 153 -2.07 -11.41 12.90
C ASP A 153 -1.28 -10.41 12.07
N VAL A 154 -0.37 -9.70 12.73
CA VAL A 154 0.70 -8.94 12.09
C VAL A 154 2.00 -9.67 12.34
N PHE A 155 2.73 -10.00 11.27
CA PHE A 155 4.05 -10.61 11.36
C PHE A 155 5.11 -9.68 10.79
N VAL A 156 6.38 -10.03 11.00
CA VAL A 156 7.51 -9.18 10.63
C VAL A 156 8.48 -9.92 9.72
N CYS A 157 8.78 -9.33 8.57
CA CYS A 157 9.95 -9.63 7.77
C CYS A 157 11.08 -8.69 8.20
N ARG A 158 12.19 -9.25 8.70
CA ARG A 158 13.42 -8.48 8.88
C ARG A 158 14.20 -8.55 7.58
N LEU A 159 14.07 -7.52 6.74
CA LEU A 159 14.62 -7.51 5.39
C LEU A 159 16.14 -7.75 5.41
N GLN A 160 16.57 -8.85 4.81
CA GLN A 160 17.96 -9.14 4.46
C GLN A 160 18.26 -8.69 3.03
N ALA A 161 17.25 -8.76 2.16
CA ALA A 161 17.24 -8.24 0.80
C ALA A 161 15.83 -7.76 0.42
N ALA A 162 15.76 -6.72 -0.42
CA ALA A 162 14.52 -6.13 -0.93
C ALA A 162 14.61 -6.01 -2.47
N GLY A 163 13.47 -5.85 -3.13
CA GLY A 163 13.33 -5.81 -4.59
C GLY A 163 12.81 -7.13 -5.15
N GLU A 164 13.15 -7.44 -6.41
CA GLU A 164 12.75 -8.66 -7.13
C GLU A 164 13.32 -9.96 -6.56
N THR A 165 14.22 -9.89 -5.57
CA THR A 165 14.70 -11.06 -4.85
C THR A 165 14.71 -10.74 -3.37
N THR A 166 13.60 -11.02 -2.71
CA THR A 166 13.36 -10.64 -1.32
C THR A 166 13.80 -11.74 -0.36
N ALA A 167 14.33 -11.35 0.80
CA ALA A 167 14.70 -12.29 1.85
C ALA A 167 14.40 -11.74 3.24
N CYS A 168 13.81 -12.60 4.08
CA CYS A 168 13.68 -12.49 5.52
C CYS A 168 14.51 -13.63 6.18
#